data_AF-A0A0C4YJ16-F1
#
_entry.id   AF-A0A0C4YJ16-F1
#
_cell.length_a   1.000
_cell.length_b   1.000
_cell.length_c   1.000
_cell.angle_alpha   90.00
_cell.angle_beta   90.00
_cell.angle_gamma   90.00
#
_symmetry.space_group_name_H-M   'P 1'
#
loop_
_entity.id
_entity.type
_entity.pdbx_description
1 polymer ?
#
loop_
_entity_poly.entity_id
_entity_poly.type
_entity_poly.pdbx_seq_one_letter_code
_entity_poly.pdbx_strand_id
1 'polypeptide(L)'
;MTNNPLLADPRPWCIGRLVMDRPARSGISYEKYEYWGDDIEIARDVSPGTFRHKVDTRESELRASKRIISVPLTDEMMRKGDNGLHKSDVPWLEQAVSPTPNSRLLIFKTKVREDYPFSAEGYVLAGSTMLTMKSDVQRSSGIQKFTQLTTDEYQNITYRDDWTVPTERGFCIPGALIGGPSRNSELAEQTIVLQPGRASAFVLKMRDAVDVDQQSSLLKTLPDLRQRLGGQGSVRILREGKRQVAGMEAEEVLFSIRDGGSQLYRFYLLAPGNPDSVAQPHTEIQLRLGSALTYADKDRGVKPEAVSSLVDEAGAIQAWDALLNSMHLRPGAM
;
A
#
# COMPACT_ATOMS: atom_id res chain seq x y z
N MET A 1 25.01 16.96 -19.90
CA MET A 1 23.90 16.35 -19.14
C MET A 1 24.17 16.65 -17.68
N THR A 2 23.35 17.49 -17.07
CA THR A 2 23.44 17.81 -15.63
C THR A 2 23.11 16.55 -14.83
N ASN A 3 24.02 16.11 -13.95
CA ASN A 3 23.78 14.98 -13.05
C ASN A 3 22.64 15.33 -12.09
N ASN A 4 21.44 14.81 -12.34
CA ASN A 4 20.30 14.99 -11.45
C ASN A 4 20.40 14.01 -10.27
N PRO A 5 20.63 14.47 -9.04
CA PRO A 5 20.80 13.58 -7.90
C PRO A 5 19.53 12.77 -7.58
N LEU A 6 18.35 13.21 -8.03
CA LEU A 6 17.09 12.49 -7.83
C LEU A 6 16.93 11.29 -8.78
N LEU A 7 17.86 11.09 -9.71
CA LEU A 7 17.84 10.03 -10.73
C LEU A 7 19.13 9.20 -10.78
N ALA A 8 19.99 9.29 -9.76
CA ALA A 8 21.27 8.60 -9.76
C ALA A 8 21.11 7.07 -9.69
N ASP A 9 21.85 6.36 -10.54
CA ASP A 9 21.88 4.89 -10.61
C ASP A 9 20.48 4.26 -10.64
N PRO A 10 19.68 4.54 -11.69
CA PRO A 10 18.32 4.02 -11.78
C PRO A 10 18.34 2.49 -11.85
N ARG A 11 17.44 1.87 -11.10
CA ARG A 11 17.19 0.43 -11.14
C ARG A 11 15.69 0.17 -11.27
N PRO A 12 15.31 -0.90 -11.99
CA PRO A 12 13.92 -1.25 -12.13
C PRO A 12 13.35 -1.69 -10.78
N TRP A 13 12.12 -1.26 -10.52
CA TRP A 13 11.38 -1.52 -9.30
C TRP A 13 9.99 -2.03 -9.67
N CYS A 14 9.65 -3.22 -9.18
CA CYS A 14 8.34 -3.80 -9.38
C CYS A 14 7.40 -3.41 -8.25
N ILE A 15 6.22 -2.87 -8.59
CA ILE A 15 5.18 -2.51 -7.64
C ILE A 15 3.81 -2.88 -8.21
N GLY A 16 3.10 -3.77 -7.53
CA GLY A 16 1.88 -4.36 -8.04
C GLY A 16 2.11 -5.02 -9.39
N ARG A 17 1.47 -4.49 -10.44
CA ARG A 17 1.61 -5.00 -11.83
C ARG A 17 2.53 -4.16 -12.71
N LEU A 18 3.03 -3.04 -12.20
CA LEU A 18 3.87 -2.12 -12.97
C LEU A 18 5.34 -2.24 -12.59
N VAL A 19 6.19 -1.78 -13.50
CA VAL A 19 7.62 -1.53 -13.27
C VAL A 19 7.88 -0.07 -13.52
N MET A 20 8.74 0.53 -12.72
CA MET A 20 9.33 1.84 -12.97
C MET A 20 10.78 1.85 -12.52
N ASP A 21 11.59 2.73 -13.07
CA ASP A 21 12.94 2.96 -12.57
C ASP A 21 12.92 3.93 -11.39
N ARG A 22 13.70 3.63 -10.35
CA ARG A 22 13.96 4.53 -9.23
C ARG A 22 15.44 4.53 -8.87
N PRO A 23 15.96 5.57 -8.21
CA PRO A 23 17.36 5.61 -7.78
C PRO A 23 17.68 4.44 -6.84
N ALA A 24 18.79 3.75 -7.04
CA ALA A 24 19.19 2.62 -6.19
C ALA A 24 19.32 3.00 -4.70
N ARG A 25 19.71 4.25 -4.42
CA ARG A 25 19.88 4.80 -3.06
C ARG A 25 18.59 5.32 -2.41
N SER A 26 17.47 5.29 -3.13
CA SER A 26 16.20 5.76 -2.60
C SER A 26 15.65 4.82 -1.54
N GLY A 27 14.97 5.34 -0.53
CA GLY A 27 14.33 4.56 0.53
C GLY A 27 12.81 4.45 0.34
N ILE A 28 12.17 3.49 1.01
CA ILE A 28 10.71 3.43 1.15
C ILE A 28 10.39 3.92 2.57
N SER A 29 9.60 4.98 2.71
CA SER A 29 9.20 5.50 4.02
C SER A 29 7.80 5.07 4.45
N TYR A 30 6.98 4.64 3.49
CA TYR A 30 5.64 4.15 3.72
C TYR A 30 5.27 3.18 2.60
N GLU A 31 4.59 2.09 2.96
CA GLU A 31 4.00 1.16 2.01
C GLU A 31 2.70 0.58 2.57
N LYS A 32 1.73 0.38 1.68
CA LYS A 32 0.49 -0.35 1.96
C LYS A 32 0.16 -1.23 0.76
N TYR A 33 -0.24 -2.46 1.03
CA TYR A 33 -0.64 -3.43 0.02
C TYR A 33 -1.93 -4.12 0.41
N GLU A 34 -2.76 -4.36 -0.60
CA GLU A 34 -3.94 -5.22 -0.52
C GLU A 34 -3.91 -6.18 -1.70
N TYR A 35 -4.24 -7.44 -1.47
CA TYR A 35 -4.43 -8.42 -2.54
C TYR A 35 -5.64 -9.29 -2.23
N TRP A 36 -6.55 -9.39 -3.20
CA TRP A 36 -7.84 -10.06 -3.08
C TRP A 36 -8.76 -9.56 -1.95
N GLY A 37 -8.55 -8.33 -1.47
CA GLY A 37 -9.26 -7.78 -0.32
C GLY A 37 -8.52 -7.93 1.00
N ASP A 38 -7.40 -8.65 1.01
CA ASP A 38 -6.61 -8.89 2.21
C ASP A 38 -5.60 -7.76 2.41
N ASP A 39 -5.67 -7.07 3.55
CA ASP A 39 -4.61 -6.14 3.96
C ASP A 39 -3.34 -6.95 4.25
N ILE A 40 -2.21 -6.54 3.65
CA ILE A 40 -0.92 -7.23 3.79
C ILE A 40 0.04 -6.42 4.65
N GLU A 41 0.45 -7.00 5.77
CA GLU A 41 1.57 -6.52 6.57
C GLU A 41 2.85 -7.28 6.19
N ILE A 42 3.94 -6.55 5.96
CA ILE A 42 5.22 -7.09 5.51
C ILE A 42 6.26 -6.93 6.61
N ALA A 43 6.91 -8.03 6.98
CA ALA A 43 8.08 -8.02 7.86
C ALA A 43 9.28 -8.65 7.14
N ARG A 44 10.39 -7.92 7.13
CA ARG A 44 11.65 -8.36 6.50
C ARG A 44 12.56 -9.03 7.53
N ASP A 45 13.56 -9.76 7.03
CA ASP A 45 14.63 -10.39 7.82
C ASP A 45 14.10 -11.35 8.92
N VAL A 46 12.97 -12.01 8.63
CA VAL A 46 12.34 -12.97 9.54
C VAL A 46 12.95 -14.34 9.35
N SER A 47 13.53 -14.88 10.42
CA SER A 47 14.04 -16.26 10.41
C SER A 47 12.90 -17.28 10.45
N PRO A 48 13.10 -18.51 9.93
CA PRO A 48 12.11 -19.60 10.06
C PRO A 48 11.76 -19.94 11.51
N GLY A 49 12.66 -19.71 12.47
CA GLY A 49 12.38 -19.89 13.89
C GLY A 49 11.43 -18.82 14.43
N THR A 50 11.70 -17.56 14.09
CA THR A 50 10.86 -16.41 14.47
C THR A 50 9.46 -16.52 13.87
N PHE A 51 9.37 -16.91 12.59
CA PHE A 51 8.10 -17.18 11.90
C PHE A 51 7.27 -18.23 12.65
N ARG A 52 7.83 -19.43 12.87
CA ARG A 52 7.14 -20.51 13.57
C ARG A 52 6.68 -20.08 14.96
N HIS A 53 7.57 -19.46 15.74
CA HIS A 53 7.23 -19.00 17.08
C HIS A 53 6.05 -18.01 17.09
N LYS A 54 6.04 -17.03 16.17
CA LYS A 54 4.94 -16.07 16.05
C LYS A 54 3.61 -16.76 15.71
N VAL A 55 3.63 -17.65 14.72
CA VAL A 55 2.44 -18.39 14.27
C VAL A 55 1.92 -19.32 15.38
N ASP A 56 2.79 -20.10 16.01
CA ASP A 56 2.43 -21.04 17.06
C ASP A 56 1.86 -20.33 18.30
N THR A 57 2.43 -19.18 18.65
CA THR A 57 1.95 -18.35 19.76
C THR A 57 0.53 -17.85 19.47
N ARG A 58 0.31 -17.32 18.26
CA ARG A 58 -1.01 -16.82 17.86
C ARG A 58 -2.05 -17.93 17.81
N GLU A 59 -1.72 -19.08 17.23
CA GLU A 59 -2.63 -20.22 17.18
C GLU A 59 -2.97 -20.72 18.59
N SER A 60 -1.98 -20.80 19.48
CA SER A 60 -2.19 -21.21 20.87
C SER A 60 -3.13 -20.25 21.62
N GLU A 61 -2.97 -18.94 21.41
CA GLU A 61 -3.87 -17.92 21.95
C GLU A 61 -5.32 -18.12 21.48
N LEU A 62 -5.51 -18.35 20.17
CA LEU A 62 -6.85 -18.55 19.58
C LEU A 62 -7.49 -19.87 20.05
N ARG A 63 -6.70 -20.91 20.35
CA ARG A 63 -7.17 -22.19 20.90
C ARG A 63 -7.56 -22.07 22.38
N ALA A 64 -6.79 -21.30 23.17
CA ALA A 64 -7.02 -21.13 24.59
C ALA A 64 -8.18 -20.17 24.90
N SER A 65 -8.37 -19.15 24.07
CA SER A 65 -9.41 -18.14 24.25
C SER A 65 -10.80 -18.67 23.92
N LYS A 66 -11.81 -18.16 24.63
CA LYS A 66 -13.21 -18.60 24.55
C LYS A 66 -14.11 -17.49 24.00
N ARG A 67 -15.06 -17.86 23.14
CA ARG A 67 -15.97 -16.89 22.51
C ARG A 67 -16.91 -16.27 23.55
N ILE A 68 -17.37 -15.05 23.26
CA ILE A 68 -18.40 -14.39 24.08
C ILE A 68 -19.79 -14.65 23.46
N ILE A 69 -20.70 -15.23 24.25
CA ILE A 69 -22.13 -15.36 23.94
C ILE A 69 -22.91 -14.21 24.57
N SER A 70 -23.94 -13.76 23.85
CA SER A 70 -24.94 -12.83 24.37
C SER A 70 -26.20 -13.63 24.63
N VAL A 71 -26.66 -13.66 25.89
CA VAL A 71 -27.92 -14.32 26.27
C VAL A 71 -28.98 -13.28 26.60
N PRO A 72 -30.27 -13.54 26.32
CA PRO A 72 -31.34 -12.64 26.73
C PRO A 72 -31.34 -12.46 28.25
N LEU A 73 -31.36 -11.20 28.71
CA LEU A 73 -31.42 -10.87 30.13
C LEU A 73 -32.79 -11.24 30.71
N THR A 74 -32.78 -12.00 31.81
CA THR A 74 -33.98 -12.21 32.63
C THR A 74 -34.06 -11.16 33.74
N ASP A 75 -35.25 -10.92 34.30
CA ASP A 75 -35.44 -10.00 35.44
C ASP A 75 -34.54 -10.34 36.64
N GLU A 76 -34.28 -11.63 36.86
CA GLU A 76 -33.38 -12.09 37.90
C GLU A 76 -31.92 -11.73 37.61
N MET A 77 -31.48 -11.91 36.36
CA MET A 77 -30.13 -11.53 35.93
C MET A 77 -29.89 -10.03 36.03
N MET A 78 -30.88 -9.21 35.64
CA MET A 78 -30.79 -7.76 35.77
C MET A 78 -30.70 -7.32 37.24
N ARG A 79 -31.47 -7.95 38.14
CA ARG A 79 -31.38 -7.70 39.59
C ARG A 79 -30.02 -8.06 40.20
N LYS A 80 -29.31 -9.02 39.61
CA LYS A 80 -27.96 -9.45 40.02
C LYS A 80 -26.84 -8.63 39.35
N GLY A 81 -27.17 -7.63 38.53
CA GLY A 81 -26.19 -6.79 37.83
C GLY A 81 -25.49 -7.48 36.67
N ASP A 82 -26.07 -8.54 36.12
CA ASP A 82 -25.54 -9.24 34.94
C ASP A 82 -25.70 -8.38 33.68
N ASN A 83 -24.74 -8.48 32.75
CA ASN A 83 -24.73 -7.76 31.48
C ASN A 83 -25.13 -8.65 30.28
N GLY A 84 -25.46 -9.92 30.51
CA GLY A 84 -25.88 -10.87 29.50
C GLY A 84 -24.75 -11.35 28.58
N LEU A 85 -23.49 -11.08 28.92
CA LEU A 85 -22.30 -11.50 28.17
C LEU A 85 -21.55 -12.58 28.94
N HIS A 86 -21.51 -13.80 28.40
CA HIS A 86 -20.83 -14.93 29.04
C HIS A 86 -19.78 -15.54 28.12
N LYS A 87 -18.77 -16.20 28.69
CA LYS A 87 -17.83 -17.02 27.91
C LYS A 87 -18.51 -18.35 27.55
N SER A 88 -18.38 -18.78 26.30
CA SER A 88 -18.77 -20.12 25.88
C SER A 88 -17.61 -21.12 25.99
N ASP A 89 -17.89 -22.41 25.85
CA ASP A 89 -16.83 -23.43 25.77
C ASP A 89 -16.17 -23.51 24.39
N VAL A 90 -16.69 -22.78 23.40
CA VAL A 90 -16.18 -22.76 22.03
C VAL A 90 -14.91 -21.90 21.96
N PRO A 91 -13.78 -22.43 21.47
CA PRO A 91 -12.57 -21.66 21.24
C PRO A 91 -12.77 -20.52 20.23
N TRP A 92 -11.91 -19.50 20.25
CA TRP A 92 -11.91 -18.51 19.17
C TRP A 92 -11.57 -19.15 17.83
N LEU A 93 -10.55 -20.00 17.80
CA LEU A 93 -10.13 -20.71 16.60
C LEU A 93 -11.26 -21.60 16.06
N GLU A 94 -11.66 -21.34 14.81
CA GLU A 94 -12.59 -22.18 14.06
C GLU A 94 -11.81 -23.21 13.24
N GLN A 95 -10.77 -22.77 12.53
CA GLN A 95 -10.01 -23.62 11.62
C GLN A 95 -8.55 -23.16 11.53
N ALA A 96 -7.63 -24.11 11.39
CA ALA A 96 -6.23 -23.83 11.07
C ALA A 96 -5.75 -24.76 9.95
N VAL A 97 -5.13 -24.20 8.92
CA VAL A 97 -4.65 -24.92 7.72
C VAL A 97 -3.23 -24.48 7.42
N SER A 98 -2.39 -25.40 6.93
CA SER A 98 -1.05 -25.08 6.43
C SER A 98 -0.96 -25.39 4.93
N PRO A 99 -1.23 -24.40 4.06
CA PRO A 99 -1.13 -24.59 2.61
C PRO A 99 0.24 -25.06 2.12
N THR A 100 1.31 -24.60 2.80
CA THR A 100 2.70 -25.01 2.57
C THR A 100 3.40 -25.20 3.93
N PRO A 101 4.62 -25.78 3.98
CA PRO A 101 5.41 -25.86 5.22
C PRO A 101 5.75 -24.51 5.84
N ASN A 102 5.71 -23.44 5.04
CA ASN A 102 6.06 -22.07 5.43
C ASN A 102 4.82 -21.15 5.41
N SER A 103 3.62 -21.71 5.53
CA SER A 103 2.40 -20.93 5.65
C SER A 103 1.40 -21.50 6.64
N ARG A 104 0.57 -20.60 7.18
CA ARG A 104 -0.52 -20.92 8.10
C ARG A 104 -1.68 -19.98 7.86
N LEU A 105 -2.88 -20.54 7.74
CA LEU A 105 -4.14 -19.82 7.73
C LEU A 105 -4.89 -20.14 9.01
N LEU A 106 -5.28 -19.11 9.76
CA LEU A 106 -6.07 -19.21 10.98
C LEU A 106 -7.40 -18.49 10.77
N ILE A 107 -8.51 -19.22 10.83
CA ILE A 107 -9.86 -18.64 10.77
C ILE A 107 -10.45 -18.73 12.17
N PHE A 108 -10.95 -17.61 12.69
CA PHE A 108 -11.40 -17.52 14.07
C PHE A 108 -12.53 -16.52 14.24
N LYS A 109 -13.19 -16.60 15.40
CA LYS A 109 -14.29 -15.71 15.77
C LYS A 109 -14.22 -15.42 17.26
N THR A 110 -14.30 -14.16 17.64
CA THR A 110 -14.20 -13.74 19.06
C THR A 110 -15.55 -13.70 19.77
N LYS A 111 -16.66 -13.57 19.02
CA LYS A 111 -18.05 -13.49 19.51
C LYS A 111 -18.90 -14.62 18.88
N VAL A 112 -19.90 -15.15 19.58
CA VAL A 112 -20.71 -16.29 19.09
C VAL A 112 -21.89 -15.91 18.20
N ARG A 113 -22.29 -14.62 18.17
CA ARG A 113 -23.46 -14.20 17.38
C ARG A 113 -23.35 -14.62 15.91
N GLU A 114 -24.38 -15.28 15.39
CA GLU A 114 -24.39 -15.97 14.10
C GLU A 114 -24.11 -15.02 12.91
N ASP A 115 -24.52 -13.77 13.03
CA ASP A 115 -24.39 -12.69 12.03
C ASP A 115 -22.99 -12.05 11.96
N TYR A 116 -22.11 -12.30 12.93
CA TYR A 116 -20.75 -11.74 12.89
C TYR A 116 -19.86 -12.50 11.90
N PRO A 117 -19.06 -11.79 11.08
CA PRO A 117 -18.06 -12.41 10.23
C PRO A 117 -17.02 -13.15 11.09
N PHE A 118 -16.41 -14.17 10.50
CA PHE A 118 -15.15 -14.71 11.00
C PHE A 118 -14.02 -13.80 10.53
N SER A 119 -12.96 -13.73 11.32
CA SER A 119 -11.71 -13.13 10.88
C SER A 119 -10.76 -14.23 10.41
N ALA A 120 -9.94 -13.91 9.42
CA ALA A 120 -8.88 -14.75 8.93
C ALA A 120 -7.53 -14.03 9.07
N GLU A 121 -6.56 -14.74 9.63
CA GLU A 121 -5.15 -14.31 9.67
C GLU A 121 -4.30 -15.36 8.95
N GLY A 122 -3.70 -14.92 7.86
CA GLY A 122 -2.76 -15.67 7.06
C GLY A 122 -1.32 -15.30 7.33
N TYR A 123 -0.43 -16.29 7.32
CA TYR A 123 1.00 -16.10 7.47
C TYR A 123 1.72 -16.87 6.37
N VAL A 124 2.62 -16.20 5.65
CA VAL A 124 3.45 -16.81 4.61
C VAL A 124 4.89 -16.32 4.76
N LEU A 125 5.85 -17.23 4.84
CA LEU A 125 7.28 -16.91 4.82
C LEU A 125 7.86 -17.20 3.43
N ALA A 126 8.07 -16.13 2.66
CA ALA A 126 8.73 -16.16 1.36
C ALA A 126 10.20 -15.74 1.53
N GLY A 127 11.12 -16.72 1.56
CA GLY A 127 12.52 -16.45 1.88
C GLY A 127 12.66 -15.95 3.32
N SER A 128 13.15 -14.72 3.49
CA SER A 128 13.19 -14.01 4.79
C SER A 128 12.07 -12.97 4.96
N THR A 129 11.13 -12.90 4.02
CA THR A 129 10.00 -11.97 4.05
C THR A 129 8.77 -12.68 4.56
N MET A 130 8.23 -12.23 5.69
CA MET A 130 6.96 -12.72 6.23
C MET A 130 5.83 -11.79 5.82
N LEU A 131 4.81 -12.36 5.21
CA LEU A 131 3.54 -11.70 4.90
C LEU A 131 2.53 -12.10 5.97
N THR A 132 1.82 -11.12 6.52
CA THR A 132 0.63 -11.35 7.35
C THR A 132 -0.58 -10.76 6.61
N MET A 133 -1.52 -11.62 6.24
CA MET A 133 -2.70 -11.28 5.46
C MET A 133 -3.92 -11.30 6.35
N LYS A 134 -4.74 -10.25 6.28
CA LYS A 134 -5.92 -10.10 7.14
C LYS A 134 -7.17 -9.93 6.32
N SER A 135 -8.18 -10.75 6.62
CA SER A 135 -9.45 -10.77 5.90
C SER A 135 -10.64 -11.04 6.82
N ASP A 136 -11.83 -10.76 6.31
CA ASP A 136 -13.09 -11.17 6.93
C ASP A 136 -13.83 -12.20 6.07
N VAL A 137 -14.30 -13.28 6.70
CA VAL A 137 -15.15 -14.30 6.09
C VAL A 137 -16.58 -14.09 6.58
N GLN A 138 -17.41 -13.54 5.70
CA GLN A 138 -18.75 -13.02 6.04
C GLN A 138 -19.68 -14.05 6.71
N ARG A 139 -19.61 -15.32 6.30
CA ARG A 139 -20.50 -16.39 6.80
C ARG A 139 -19.76 -17.71 6.94
N SER A 140 -20.25 -18.57 7.83
CA SER A 140 -19.71 -19.93 8.02
C SER A 140 -19.73 -20.76 6.74
N SER A 141 -20.78 -20.65 5.92
CA SER A 141 -20.87 -21.32 4.62
C SER A 141 -19.78 -20.90 3.62
N GLY A 142 -19.14 -19.75 3.83
CA GLY A 142 -18.04 -19.27 3.01
C GLY A 142 -16.66 -19.82 3.41
N ILE A 143 -16.51 -20.42 4.60
CA ILE A 143 -15.21 -20.82 5.16
C ILE A 143 -14.48 -21.82 4.24
N GLN A 144 -15.18 -22.83 3.73
CA GLN A 144 -14.55 -23.84 2.89
C GLN A 144 -14.02 -23.25 1.58
N LYS A 145 -14.84 -22.42 0.91
CA LYS A 145 -14.45 -21.74 -0.33
C LYS A 145 -13.30 -20.78 -0.09
N PHE A 146 -13.37 -19.97 0.96
CA PHE A 146 -12.30 -19.05 1.35
C PHE A 146 -10.99 -19.81 1.60
N THR A 147 -11.03 -20.85 2.45
CA THR A 147 -9.87 -21.71 2.74
C THR A 147 -9.22 -22.23 1.46
N GLN A 148 -10.02 -22.74 0.51
CA GLN A 148 -9.50 -23.27 -0.74
C GLN A 148 -8.80 -22.20 -1.57
N LEU A 149 -9.45 -21.05 -1.77
CA LEU A 149 -8.90 -19.95 -2.57
C LEU A 149 -7.60 -19.42 -1.96
N THR A 150 -7.57 -19.23 -0.63
CA THR A 150 -6.38 -18.77 0.10
C THR A 150 -5.27 -19.83 0.11
N THR A 151 -5.62 -21.12 0.13
CA THR A 151 -4.64 -22.21 0.00
C THR A 151 -3.94 -22.14 -1.36
N ASP A 152 -4.72 -22.01 -2.43
CA ASP A 152 -4.19 -21.87 -3.79
C ASP A 152 -3.28 -20.64 -3.91
N GLU A 153 -3.70 -19.51 -3.32
CA GLU A 153 -2.90 -18.29 -3.31
C GLU A 153 -1.56 -18.50 -2.60
N TYR A 154 -1.54 -19.06 -1.39
CA TYR A 154 -0.33 -19.18 -0.58
C TYR A 154 0.69 -20.14 -1.20
N GLN A 155 0.22 -21.10 -2.00
CA GLN A 155 1.08 -21.98 -2.79
C GLN A 155 1.77 -21.25 -3.94
N ASN A 156 1.21 -20.13 -4.41
CA ASN A 156 1.75 -19.33 -5.51
C ASN A 156 2.55 -18.10 -5.03
N ILE A 157 2.67 -17.88 -3.73
CA ILE A 157 3.53 -16.83 -3.18
C ILE A 157 4.98 -17.31 -3.19
N THR A 158 5.83 -16.56 -3.88
CA THR A 158 7.25 -16.89 -4.06
C THR A 158 8.14 -15.76 -3.58
N TYR A 159 9.33 -16.11 -3.10
CA TYR A 159 10.35 -15.13 -2.76
C TYR A 159 10.85 -14.41 -4.02
N ARG A 160 11.13 -13.13 -3.88
CA ARG A 160 11.69 -12.30 -4.95
C ARG A 160 12.62 -11.25 -4.36
N ASP A 161 13.82 -11.11 -4.91
CA ASP A 161 14.66 -9.95 -4.63
C ASP A 161 13.99 -8.66 -5.13
N ASP A 162 14.00 -7.63 -4.31
CA ASP A 162 13.29 -6.38 -4.52
C ASP A 162 13.64 -5.69 -5.86
N TRP A 163 14.88 -5.84 -6.32
CA TRP A 163 15.38 -5.24 -7.56
C TRP A 163 15.29 -6.17 -8.78
N THR A 164 14.75 -7.36 -8.61
CA THR A 164 14.49 -8.31 -9.69
C THR A 164 13.08 -8.10 -10.21
N VAL A 165 12.95 -7.87 -11.52
CA VAL A 165 11.65 -7.82 -12.20
C VAL A 165 11.27 -9.25 -12.59
N PRO A 166 10.20 -9.81 -12.00
CA PRO A 166 9.76 -11.16 -12.34
C PRO A 166 9.15 -11.16 -13.74
N THR A 167 9.18 -12.32 -14.40
CA THR A 167 8.51 -12.53 -15.70
C THR A 167 7.27 -13.41 -15.57
N GLU A 168 7.05 -14.00 -14.41
CA GLU A 168 5.93 -14.85 -14.07
C GLU A 168 4.70 -14.01 -13.75
N ARG A 169 3.51 -14.55 -14.01
CA ARG A 169 2.24 -13.90 -13.66
C ARG A 169 2.12 -13.63 -12.16
N GLY A 170 1.77 -12.40 -11.80
CA GLY A 170 1.48 -12.07 -10.40
C GLY A 170 1.59 -10.59 -10.05
N PHE A 171 1.43 -10.33 -8.75
CA PHE A 171 1.43 -9.02 -8.12
C PHE A 171 2.67 -8.86 -7.24
N CYS A 172 3.50 -7.87 -7.55
CA CYS A 172 4.73 -7.59 -6.82
C CYS A 172 4.46 -6.81 -5.54
N ILE A 173 5.02 -7.35 -4.46
CA ILE A 173 5.20 -6.65 -3.20
C ILE A 173 6.68 -6.74 -2.81
N PRO A 174 7.13 -5.97 -1.81
CA PRO A 174 8.49 -6.11 -1.32
C PRO A 174 8.79 -7.53 -0.84
N GLY A 175 9.89 -8.09 -1.33
CA GLY A 175 10.41 -9.40 -0.96
C GLY A 175 9.64 -10.60 -1.52
N ALA A 176 8.54 -10.41 -2.27
CA ALA A 176 7.73 -11.50 -2.78
C ALA A 176 7.01 -11.18 -4.10
N LEU A 177 6.54 -12.23 -4.77
CA LEU A 177 5.58 -12.20 -5.85
C LEU A 177 4.37 -13.04 -5.44
N ILE A 178 3.18 -12.44 -5.43
CA ILE A 178 1.92 -13.18 -5.27
C ILE A 178 1.50 -13.67 -6.65
N GLY A 179 1.73 -14.95 -6.92
CA GLY A 179 1.45 -15.55 -8.22
C GLY A 179 -0.04 -15.79 -8.45
N GLY A 180 -0.45 -15.76 -9.72
CA GLY A 180 -1.82 -16.07 -10.15
C GLY A 180 -2.62 -14.88 -10.68
N PRO A 181 -3.88 -15.12 -11.09
CA PRO A 181 -4.76 -14.09 -11.63
C PRO A 181 -5.24 -13.11 -10.55
N SER A 182 -5.49 -11.86 -10.93
CA SER A 182 -6.33 -10.99 -10.09
C SER A 182 -7.73 -11.57 -10.00
N ARG A 183 -8.35 -11.51 -8.82
CA ARG A 183 -9.70 -12.03 -8.56
C ARG A 183 -10.65 -11.03 -7.91
N ASN A 184 -10.15 -10.25 -6.95
CA ASN A 184 -10.93 -9.20 -6.28
C ASN A 184 -10.16 -7.87 -6.40
N SER A 185 -9.87 -7.24 -5.26
CA SER A 185 -9.16 -5.97 -5.19
C SER A 185 -7.65 -6.11 -5.10
N GLU A 186 -6.94 -5.19 -5.72
CA GLU A 186 -5.49 -4.99 -5.61
C GLU A 186 -5.23 -3.52 -5.25
N LEU A 187 -4.36 -3.31 -4.27
CA LEU A 187 -3.88 -1.98 -3.88
C LEU A 187 -2.38 -2.01 -3.68
N ALA A 188 -1.69 -1.01 -4.24
CA ALA A 188 -0.29 -0.77 -3.98
C ALA A 188 -0.08 0.73 -3.75
N GLU A 189 0.35 1.09 -2.55
CA GLU A 189 0.72 2.44 -2.19
C GLU A 189 2.16 2.45 -1.67
N GLN A 190 2.99 3.35 -2.21
CA GLN A 190 4.36 3.55 -1.73
C GLN A 190 4.72 5.03 -1.70
N THR A 191 5.47 5.41 -0.67
CA THR A 191 6.21 6.67 -0.64
C THR A 191 7.69 6.38 -0.71
N ILE A 192 8.31 6.77 -1.82
CA ILE A 192 9.73 6.61 -2.11
C ILE A 192 10.45 7.91 -1.81
N VAL A 193 11.43 7.87 -0.91
CA VAL A 193 12.34 8.99 -0.63
C VAL A 193 13.50 8.91 -1.61
N LEU A 194 13.47 9.73 -2.66
CA LEU A 194 14.43 9.72 -3.78
C LEU A 194 15.86 10.03 -3.32
N GLN A 195 16.01 10.94 -2.36
CA GLN A 195 17.28 11.28 -1.72
C GLN A 195 17.17 11.22 -0.19
N PRO A 196 17.78 10.22 0.47
CA PRO A 196 17.82 10.14 1.93
C PRO A 196 18.32 11.44 2.58
N GLY A 197 17.69 11.82 3.69
CA GLY A 197 18.01 13.06 4.42
C GLY A 197 17.50 14.35 3.77
N ARG A 198 16.72 14.28 2.69
CA ARG A 198 16.17 15.45 1.99
C ARG A 198 14.68 15.25 1.70
N ALA A 199 13.92 16.33 1.75
CA ALA A 199 12.49 16.33 1.43
C ALA A 199 12.29 16.07 -0.07
N SER A 200 12.24 14.80 -0.46
CA SER A 200 12.22 14.35 -1.86
C SER A 200 11.36 13.09 -2.00
N ALA A 201 10.05 13.25 -1.86
CA ALA A 201 9.12 12.13 -1.86
C ALA A 201 8.45 11.96 -3.23
N PHE A 202 8.49 10.73 -3.75
CA PHE A 202 7.66 10.27 -4.86
C PHE A 202 6.62 9.32 -4.30
N VAL A 203 5.35 9.74 -4.33
CA VAL A 203 4.21 8.99 -3.81
C VAL A 203 3.48 8.37 -4.99
N LEU A 204 3.28 7.06 -4.95
CA LEU A 204 2.56 6.29 -5.95
C LEU A 204 1.44 5.53 -5.24
N LYS A 205 0.22 5.69 -5.72
CA LYS A 205 -0.94 4.94 -5.26
C LYS A 205 -1.66 4.35 -6.46
N MET A 206 -1.85 3.04 -6.43
CA MET A 206 -2.56 2.28 -7.44
C MET A 206 -3.61 1.42 -6.76
N ARG A 207 -4.78 1.36 -7.38
CA ARG A 207 -5.86 0.46 -7.00
C ARG A 207 -6.65 0.07 -8.25
N ASP A 208 -7.53 -0.91 -8.15
CA ASP A 208 -8.45 -1.16 -9.25
C ASP A 208 -9.24 0.10 -9.60
N ALA A 209 -9.42 0.30 -10.90
CA ALA A 209 -10.30 1.33 -11.41
C ALA A 209 -11.75 0.89 -11.27
N VAL A 210 -12.62 1.85 -11.00
CA VAL A 210 -14.07 1.67 -10.95
C VAL A 210 -14.74 2.70 -11.87
N ASP A 211 -15.98 2.43 -12.28
CA ASP A 211 -16.68 3.27 -13.28
C ASP A 211 -16.70 4.77 -12.93
N VAL A 212 -16.82 5.10 -11.65
CA VAL A 212 -16.84 6.50 -11.18
C VAL A 212 -15.51 7.20 -11.39
N ASP A 213 -14.39 6.48 -11.49
CA ASP A 213 -13.07 7.08 -11.73
C ASP A 213 -13.00 7.76 -13.08
N GLN A 214 -13.77 7.30 -14.07
CA GLN A 214 -13.82 7.88 -15.42
C GLN A 214 -14.32 9.33 -15.44
N GLN A 215 -14.98 9.76 -14.36
CA GLN A 215 -15.45 11.14 -14.19
C GLN A 215 -14.40 12.04 -13.51
N SER A 216 -13.34 11.45 -12.97
CA SER A 216 -12.27 12.17 -12.27
C SER A 216 -11.40 12.95 -13.25
N SER A 217 -11.06 14.18 -12.88
CA SER A 217 -10.14 15.02 -13.65
C SER A 217 -9.35 15.91 -12.71
N LEU A 218 -8.03 15.81 -12.79
CA LEU A 218 -7.11 16.63 -12.04
C LEU A 218 -7.22 18.09 -12.47
N LEU A 219 -7.36 18.35 -13.77
CA LEU A 219 -7.44 19.70 -14.33
C LEU A 219 -8.72 20.43 -13.90
N LYS A 220 -9.84 19.73 -13.73
CA LYS A 220 -11.07 20.33 -13.19
C LYS A 220 -10.92 20.77 -11.72
N THR A 221 -10.05 20.10 -10.96
CA THR A 221 -9.78 20.41 -9.54
C THR A 221 -8.67 21.43 -9.32
N LEU A 222 -8.12 22.00 -10.40
CA LEU A 222 -6.97 22.89 -10.35
C LEU A 222 -7.15 24.13 -9.45
N PRO A 223 -8.31 24.84 -9.46
CA PRO A 223 -8.51 25.98 -8.56
C PRO A 223 -8.38 25.61 -7.09
N ASP A 224 -9.01 24.50 -6.68
CA ASP A 224 -8.98 24.00 -5.31
C ASP A 224 -7.56 23.57 -4.91
N LEU A 225 -6.86 22.90 -5.81
CA LEU A 225 -5.48 22.45 -5.59
C LEU A 225 -4.55 23.66 -5.40
N ARG A 226 -4.70 24.70 -6.23
CA ARG A 226 -3.93 25.95 -6.10
C ARG A 226 -4.22 26.65 -4.77
N GLN A 227 -5.48 26.70 -4.35
CA GLN A 227 -5.86 27.29 -3.07
C GLN A 227 -5.23 26.52 -1.88
N ARG A 228 -5.28 25.19 -1.90
CA ARG A 228 -4.65 24.34 -0.87
C ARG A 228 -3.14 24.55 -0.79
N LEU A 229 -2.48 24.71 -1.94
CA LEU A 229 -1.04 24.97 -2.01
C LEU A 229 -0.66 26.39 -1.60
N GLY A 230 -1.58 27.36 -1.66
CA GLY A 230 -1.33 28.74 -1.26
C GLY A 230 -0.89 28.92 0.20
N GLY A 231 -1.26 27.98 1.08
CA GLY A 231 -0.77 27.93 2.46
C GLY A 231 0.73 27.59 2.59
N GLN A 232 1.37 27.11 1.52
CA GLN A 232 2.79 26.76 1.48
C GLN A 232 3.66 27.86 0.84
N GLY A 233 3.06 28.94 0.32
CA GLY A 233 3.78 30.04 -0.32
C GLY A 233 3.15 30.52 -1.64
N SER A 234 3.90 31.31 -2.40
CA SER A 234 3.48 31.82 -3.71
C SER A 234 3.53 30.70 -4.76
N VAL A 235 2.38 30.34 -5.31
CA VAL A 235 2.19 29.22 -6.24
C VAL A 235 2.22 29.68 -7.69
N ARG A 236 3.04 29.03 -8.53
CA ARG A 236 3.06 29.16 -9.99
C ARG A 236 2.92 27.78 -10.64
N ILE A 237 2.07 27.70 -11.67
CA ILE A 237 1.96 26.51 -12.52
C ILE A 237 3.12 26.52 -13.52
N LEU A 238 3.81 25.39 -13.64
CA LEU A 238 4.92 25.16 -14.57
C LEU A 238 4.45 24.48 -15.85
N ARG A 239 3.57 23.48 -15.69
CA ARG A 239 3.02 22.66 -16.77
C ARG A 239 1.72 22.04 -16.29
N GLU A 240 0.73 21.96 -17.18
CA GLU A 240 -0.52 21.23 -16.96
C GLU A 240 -1.03 20.71 -18.28
N GLY A 241 -1.70 19.56 -18.27
CA GLY A 241 -2.27 18.98 -19.48
C GLY A 241 -2.47 17.48 -19.39
N LYS A 242 -2.71 16.89 -20.56
CA LYS A 242 -2.85 15.45 -20.72
C LYS A 242 -1.51 14.81 -21.09
N ARG A 243 -1.31 13.57 -20.66
CA ARG A 243 -0.16 12.73 -21.06
C ARG A 243 -0.50 11.25 -21.00
N GLN A 244 0.36 10.44 -21.62
CA GLN A 244 0.35 8.99 -21.47
C GLN A 244 1.32 8.56 -20.38
N VAL A 245 0.91 7.59 -19.56
CA VAL A 245 1.79 6.92 -18.59
C VAL A 245 1.42 5.45 -18.52
N ALA A 246 2.40 4.56 -18.69
CA ALA A 246 2.19 3.10 -18.65
C ALA A 246 1.01 2.59 -19.51
N GLY A 247 0.76 3.24 -20.66
CA GLY A 247 -0.35 2.91 -21.56
C GLY A 247 -1.73 3.40 -21.09
N MET A 248 -1.78 4.35 -20.17
CA MET A 248 -3.00 4.98 -19.66
C MET A 248 -3.03 6.47 -20.00
N GLU A 249 -4.22 6.96 -20.35
CA GLU A 249 -4.52 8.39 -20.40
C GLU A 249 -4.45 8.97 -18.98
N ALA A 250 -3.71 10.06 -18.82
CA ALA A 250 -3.53 10.73 -17.55
C ALA A 250 -3.58 12.26 -17.73
N GLU A 251 -3.88 12.94 -16.63
CA GLU A 251 -3.72 14.38 -16.50
C GLU A 251 -2.60 14.68 -15.51
N GLU A 252 -1.82 15.72 -15.78
CA GLU A 252 -0.78 16.21 -14.87
C GLU A 252 -0.90 17.71 -14.59
N VAL A 253 -0.40 18.12 -13.43
CA VAL A 253 -0.10 19.52 -13.12
C VAL A 253 1.13 19.62 -12.24
N LEU A 254 2.01 20.56 -12.60
CA LEU A 254 3.30 20.79 -11.97
C LEU A 254 3.31 22.19 -11.36
N PHE A 255 3.53 22.30 -10.05
CA PHE A 255 3.63 23.58 -9.36
C PHE A 255 5.05 23.85 -8.86
N SER A 256 5.46 25.11 -8.98
CA SER A 256 6.55 25.73 -8.22
C SER A 256 5.96 26.56 -7.10
N ILE A 257 6.50 26.42 -5.89
CA ILE A 257 6.07 27.20 -4.72
C ILE A 257 7.28 27.89 -4.10
N ARG A 258 7.17 29.18 -3.82
CA ARG A 258 8.20 29.97 -3.13
C ARG A 258 7.69 30.51 -1.80
N ASP A 259 8.46 30.29 -0.75
CA ASP A 259 8.18 30.81 0.59
C ASP A 259 9.46 31.20 1.31
N GLY A 260 9.60 32.48 1.68
CA GLY A 260 10.69 32.95 2.55
C GLY A 260 12.11 32.56 2.12
N GLY A 261 12.37 32.47 0.80
CA GLY A 261 13.66 32.02 0.23
C GLY A 261 13.75 30.52 -0.06
N SER A 262 12.77 29.72 0.39
CA SER A 262 12.68 28.30 0.06
C SER A 262 12.00 28.07 -1.29
N GLN A 263 12.50 27.11 -2.06
CA GLN A 263 11.90 26.67 -3.32
C GLN A 263 11.38 25.24 -3.20
N LEU A 264 10.09 25.04 -3.51
CA LEU A 264 9.41 23.76 -3.45
C LEU A 264 8.82 23.41 -4.81
N TYR A 265 8.66 22.10 -5.06
CA TYR A 265 7.92 21.58 -6.21
C TYR A 265 6.86 20.58 -5.74
N ARG A 266 5.66 20.69 -6.32
CA ARG A 266 4.52 19.82 -6.05
C ARG A 266 3.92 19.42 -7.39
N PHE A 267 4.21 18.20 -7.84
CA PHE A 267 3.70 17.70 -9.11
C PHE A 267 2.70 16.58 -8.84
N TYR A 268 1.67 16.53 -9.67
CA TYR A 268 0.55 15.62 -9.53
C TYR A 268 0.25 14.99 -10.87
N LEU A 269 -0.10 13.71 -10.85
CA LEU A 269 -0.67 12.98 -11.97
C LEU A 269 -1.85 12.14 -11.49
N LEU A 270 -2.87 12.10 -12.32
CA LEU A 270 -4.04 11.24 -12.15
C LEU A 270 -4.32 10.51 -13.47
N ALA A 271 -4.28 9.19 -13.43
CA ALA A 271 -4.83 8.33 -14.47
C ALA A 271 -6.09 7.64 -13.93
N PRO A 272 -7.29 7.89 -14.51
CA PRO A 272 -8.52 7.22 -14.10
C PRO A 272 -8.46 5.69 -14.12
N GLY A 273 -7.62 5.12 -14.99
CA GLY A 273 -7.50 3.68 -15.21
C GLY A 273 -8.64 3.13 -16.08
N ASN A 274 -8.75 1.81 -16.15
CA ASN A 274 -9.77 1.09 -16.89
C ASN A 274 -10.42 0.03 -15.98
N PRO A 275 -11.72 0.14 -15.64
CA PRO A 275 -12.39 -0.79 -14.73
C PRO A 275 -12.38 -2.25 -15.20
N ASP A 276 -12.25 -2.47 -16.51
CA ASP A 276 -12.20 -3.81 -17.10
C ASP A 276 -10.79 -4.41 -17.15
N SER A 277 -9.77 -3.73 -16.59
CA SER A 277 -8.38 -4.13 -16.73
C SER A 277 -7.52 -3.82 -15.51
N VAL A 278 -7.01 -4.88 -14.87
CA VAL A 278 -5.99 -4.78 -13.82
C VAL A 278 -4.61 -4.33 -14.34
N ALA A 279 -4.41 -4.32 -15.66
CA ALA A 279 -3.20 -3.78 -16.28
C ALA A 279 -3.21 -2.24 -16.37
N GLN A 280 -4.37 -1.62 -16.18
CA GLN A 280 -4.57 -0.17 -16.23
C GLN A 280 -5.27 0.30 -14.95
N PRO A 281 -4.60 0.22 -13.78
CA PRO A 281 -5.21 0.58 -12.51
C PRO A 281 -5.49 2.09 -12.44
N HIS A 282 -6.41 2.47 -11.55
CA HIS A 282 -6.51 3.86 -11.15
C HIS A 282 -5.21 4.28 -10.44
N THR A 283 -4.55 5.31 -10.97
CA THR A 283 -3.18 5.66 -10.58
C THR A 283 -3.09 7.13 -10.20
N GLU A 284 -2.67 7.38 -8.97
CA GLU A 284 -2.35 8.71 -8.45
C GLU A 284 -0.86 8.80 -8.15
N ILE A 285 -0.20 9.86 -8.63
CA ILE A 285 1.23 10.06 -8.42
C ILE A 285 1.49 11.49 -7.96
N GLN A 286 2.39 11.62 -6.98
CA GLN A 286 2.85 12.93 -6.52
C GLN A 286 4.37 12.97 -6.41
N LEU A 287 4.98 14.04 -6.90
CA LEU A 287 6.36 14.38 -6.60
C LEU A 287 6.40 15.61 -5.70
N ARG A 288 7.00 15.46 -4.52
CA ARG A 288 7.13 16.51 -3.51
C ARG A 288 8.61 16.76 -3.24
N LEU A 289 9.10 17.90 -3.72
CA LEU A 289 10.47 18.35 -3.50
C LEU A 289 10.48 19.58 -2.60
N GLY A 290 11.32 19.55 -1.58
CA GLY A 290 11.39 20.54 -0.52
C GLY A 290 10.20 20.50 0.45
N SER A 291 10.38 21.12 1.62
CA SER A 291 9.34 21.35 2.64
C SER A 291 9.19 22.83 2.96
N ALA A 292 7.98 23.26 3.27
CA ALA A 292 7.75 24.58 3.87
C ALA A 292 8.33 24.61 5.29
N LEU A 293 8.84 25.76 5.72
CA LEU A 293 9.32 25.95 7.09
C LEU A 293 8.14 26.03 8.06
N THR A 294 8.13 25.16 9.07
CA THR A 294 7.17 25.26 10.17
C THR A 294 7.59 26.35 11.17
N TYR A 295 6.69 26.78 12.07
CA TYR A 295 7.06 27.68 13.17
C TYR A 295 8.21 27.10 14.02
N ALA A 296 8.15 25.80 14.34
CA ALA A 296 9.21 25.11 15.07
C ALA A 296 10.56 25.10 14.33
N ASP A 297 10.56 25.07 12.99
CA ASP A 297 11.79 25.16 12.19
C ASP A 297 12.40 26.55 12.26
N LYS A 298 11.56 27.60 12.22
CA LYS A 298 11.99 28.99 12.38
C LYS A 298 12.57 29.24 13.76
N ASP A 299 11.93 28.72 14.81
CA ASP A 299 12.41 28.83 16.20
C ASP A 299 13.76 28.12 16.40
N ARG A 300 13.99 27.00 15.69
CA ARG A 300 15.27 26.28 15.68
C ARG A 300 16.33 26.92 14.77
N GLY A 301 16.01 28.02 14.08
CA GLY A 301 16.93 28.69 13.16
C GLY A 301 17.26 27.85 11.92
N VAL A 302 16.37 26.95 11.50
CA VAL A 302 16.54 26.16 10.27
C VAL A 302 16.54 27.10 9.08
N LYS A 303 17.60 27.04 8.28
CA LYS A 303 17.76 27.89 7.10
C LYS A 303 16.87 27.40 5.94
N PRO A 304 16.28 28.30 5.12
CA PRO A 304 15.47 27.96 3.94
C PRO A 304 16.14 26.95 2.98
N GLU A 305 17.46 27.04 2.80
CA GLU A 305 18.20 26.18 1.89
C GLU A 305 18.25 24.72 2.37
N ALA A 306 18.13 24.48 3.69
CA ALA A 306 18.16 23.13 4.26
C ALA A 306 16.89 22.34 3.95
N VAL A 307 15.76 23.04 3.76
CA VAL A 307 14.44 22.43 3.49
C VAL A 307 13.99 22.60 2.04
N SER A 308 14.71 23.40 1.24
CA SER A 308 14.41 23.61 -0.18
C SER A 308 14.63 22.35 -1.02
N SER A 309 14.05 22.37 -2.22
CA SER A 309 14.34 21.40 -3.27
C SER A 309 15.85 21.32 -3.54
N LEU A 310 16.34 20.10 -3.69
CA LEU A 310 17.72 19.80 -4.08
C LEU A 310 18.08 20.23 -5.50
N VAL A 311 17.07 20.35 -6.34
CA VAL A 311 17.20 20.64 -7.76
C VAL A 311 16.38 21.88 -8.09
N ASP A 312 16.78 22.54 -9.16
CA ASP A 312 16.03 23.64 -9.74
C ASP A 312 14.81 23.12 -10.52
N GLU A 313 14.15 24.03 -11.24
CA GLU A 313 12.94 23.74 -12.00
C GLU A 313 13.19 22.72 -13.11
N ALA A 314 14.29 22.88 -13.85
CA ALA A 314 14.65 21.97 -14.92
C ALA A 314 14.95 20.57 -14.38
N GLY A 315 15.69 20.48 -13.27
CA GLY A 315 15.96 19.21 -12.61
C GLY A 315 14.72 18.56 -11.98
N ALA A 316 13.78 19.35 -11.45
CA ALA A 316 12.52 18.82 -10.93
C ALA A 316 11.66 18.22 -12.05
N ILE A 317 11.49 18.94 -13.16
CA ILE A 317 10.75 18.46 -14.34
C ILE A 317 11.44 17.24 -14.95
N GLN A 318 12.77 17.24 -15.04
CA GLN A 318 13.53 16.08 -15.52
C GLN A 318 13.31 14.85 -14.64
N ALA A 319 13.32 15.00 -13.31
CA ALA A 319 13.06 13.89 -12.38
C ALA A 319 11.66 13.31 -12.58
N TRP A 320 10.67 14.18 -12.68
CA TRP A 320 9.28 13.81 -12.96
C TRP A 320 9.12 13.03 -14.25
N ASP A 321 9.65 13.56 -15.36
CA ASP A 321 9.51 12.94 -16.66
C ASP A 321 10.27 11.62 -16.74
N ALA A 322 11.46 11.52 -16.16
CA ALA A 322 12.23 10.27 -16.14
C ALA A 322 11.50 9.15 -15.37
N LEU A 323 11.00 9.45 -14.16
CA LEU A 323 10.27 8.47 -13.34
C LEU A 323 9.01 7.99 -14.07
N LEU A 324 8.21 8.91 -14.62
CA LEU A 324 6.97 8.55 -15.32
C LEU A 324 7.20 7.82 -16.66
N ASN A 325 8.21 8.23 -17.44
CA ASN A 325 8.49 7.62 -18.74
C ASN A 325 9.10 6.22 -18.61
N SER A 326 9.71 5.90 -17.46
CA SER A 326 10.18 4.54 -17.18
C SER A 326 9.04 3.57 -16.81
N MET A 327 7.85 4.09 -16.51
CA MET A 327 6.75 3.29 -16.00
C MET A 327 6.04 2.53 -17.11
N HIS A 328 5.89 1.22 -16.94
CA HIS A 328 5.22 0.35 -17.89
C HIS A 328 4.63 -0.88 -17.19
N LEU A 329 3.70 -1.54 -17.87
CA LEU A 329 3.20 -2.84 -17.42
C LEU A 329 4.36 -3.84 -17.36
N ARG A 330 4.48 -4.57 -16.25
CA ARG A 330 5.53 -5.56 -16.10
C ARG A 330 5.44 -6.66 -17.17
N PRO A 331 6.56 -7.13 -17.73
CA PRO A 331 6.59 -8.34 -18.53
C PRO A 331 5.96 -9.54 -17.78
N GLY A 332 4.95 -10.16 -18.38
CA GLY A 332 4.22 -11.26 -17.76
C GLY A 332 3.38 -10.85 -16.54
N ALA A 333 2.96 -9.58 -16.44
CA ALA A 333 2.01 -9.18 -15.40
C ALA A 333 0.69 -9.97 -15.46
N MET A 334 0.24 -10.34 -16.66
CA MET A 334 -1.09 -10.87 -16.94
C MET A 334 -1.10 -12.35 -17.28
#